data_AF-A0A0B2UPN7-F1
#
_entry.id   AF-A0A0B2UPN7-F1
#
_cell.length_a   1.000
_cell.length_b   1.000
_cell.length_c   1.000
_cell.angle_alpha   90.00
_cell.angle_beta   90.00
_cell.angle_gamma   90.00
#
_symmetry.space_group_name_H-M   'P 1'
#
loop_
_entity.id
_entity.type
_entity.pdbx_description
1 polymer ?
#
loop_
_entity_poly.entity_id
_entity_poly.type
_entity_poly.pdbx_seq_one_letter_code
_entity_poly.pdbx_strand_id
1 'polypeptide(L)'
;MDGSTMRRGKPCWHRLPGVGLSAINDGLILDSAINHILNDTLRNDPNKDAVSNVFAHAKQITAFGQMLDNSTNGLKDCTWERQYTDIVNHKTSYYTCYAPLRIAMLLADCTMFAEQCKQIAFKMGYLFQAQVKNDFCCGRGYLLIAESDRMNVALTHVAVLYVFVTLFASKSYYLLCLP
;
A
#
# COMPACT_ATOMS: atom_id res chain seq x y z
N MET A 1 -1.56 -15.87 -4.68
CA MET A 1 -0.74 -15.70 -5.91
C MET A 1 0.70 -16.18 -5.70
N ASP A 2 1.30 -15.95 -4.54
CA ASP A 2 2.73 -16.17 -4.27
C ASP A 2 3.06 -17.50 -3.57
N GLY A 3 2.06 -18.27 -3.13
CA GLY A 3 2.26 -19.56 -2.46
C GLY A 3 2.76 -19.47 -1.02
N SER A 4 2.89 -18.25 -0.47
CA SER A 4 3.45 -17.99 0.86
C SER A 4 2.74 -18.77 1.97
N THR A 5 3.51 -19.29 2.93
CA THR A 5 2.99 -20.11 4.04
C THR A 5 2.76 -19.30 5.32
N MET A 6 3.63 -18.32 5.60
CA MET A 6 3.62 -17.48 6.80
C MET A 6 3.50 -15.99 6.46
N ARG A 7 2.88 -15.24 7.35
CA ARG A 7 2.65 -13.80 7.30
C ARG A 7 2.57 -13.23 8.71
N ARG A 8 3.43 -12.25 9.05
CA ARG A 8 3.45 -11.58 10.37
C ARG A 8 3.55 -12.59 11.53
N GLY A 9 4.43 -13.59 11.39
CA GLY A 9 4.60 -14.66 12.38
C GLY A 9 3.43 -15.64 12.52
N LYS A 10 2.41 -15.58 11.65
CA LYS A 10 1.24 -16.45 11.66
C LYS A 10 1.04 -17.12 10.29
N PRO A 11 0.32 -18.25 10.20
CA PRO A 11 -0.05 -18.82 8.90
C PRO A 11 -0.80 -17.80 8.03
N CYS A 12 -0.53 -17.81 6.72
CA CYS A 12 -1.28 -17.00 5.77
C CYS A 12 -2.79 -17.30 5.85
N TRP A 13 -3.64 -16.30 5.60
CA TRP A 13 -5.10 -16.43 5.69
C TRP A 13 -5.66 -17.64 4.92
N HIS A 14 -5.22 -17.84 3.67
CA HIS A 14 -5.62 -18.97 2.82
C HIS A 14 -5.11 -20.35 3.30
N ARG A 15 -4.20 -20.39 4.28
CA ARG A 15 -3.65 -21.61 4.87
C ARG A 15 -4.40 -22.04 6.14
N LEU A 16 -5.31 -21.20 6.65
CA LEU A 16 -6.10 -21.56 7.82
C LEU A 16 -7.12 -22.67 7.48
N PRO A 17 -7.36 -23.61 8.41
CA PRO A 17 -8.38 -24.64 8.24
C PRO A 17 -9.75 -24.01 7.92
N GLY A 18 -10.40 -24.50 6.87
CA GLY A 18 -11.74 -24.03 6.47
C GLY A 18 -11.78 -22.78 5.58
N VAL A 19 -10.65 -22.12 5.31
CA VAL A 19 -10.58 -20.94 4.42
C VAL A 19 -10.22 -21.34 2.99
N GLY A 20 -9.00 -21.81 2.76
CA GLY A 20 -8.55 -22.21 1.42
C GLY A 20 -8.78 -21.14 0.37
N LEU A 21 -9.50 -21.47 -0.70
CA LEU A 21 -9.80 -20.57 -1.82
C LEU A 21 -10.85 -19.49 -1.49
N SER A 22 -11.63 -19.62 -0.39
CA SER A 22 -12.56 -18.57 0.03
C SER A 22 -11.84 -17.27 0.36
N ALA A 23 -10.55 -17.34 0.70
CA ALA A 23 -9.66 -16.20 0.91
C ALA A 23 -9.65 -15.19 -0.25
N ILE A 24 -9.96 -15.63 -1.48
CA ILE A 24 -10.08 -14.74 -2.64
C ILE A 24 -11.28 -13.81 -2.45
N ASN A 25 -12.43 -14.37 -2.09
CA ASN A 25 -13.65 -13.59 -1.82
C ASN A 25 -13.46 -12.67 -0.61
N ASP A 26 -12.81 -13.15 0.45
CA ASP A 26 -12.50 -12.31 1.62
C ASP A 26 -11.63 -11.10 1.24
N GLY A 27 -10.69 -11.28 0.31
CA GLY A 27 -9.91 -10.18 -0.27
C GLY A 27 -10.76 -9.16 -1.01
N LEU A 28 -11.75 -9.60 -1.78
CA LEU A 28 -12.69 -8.72 -2.49
C LEU A 28 -13.60 -7.95 -1.52
N ILE A 29 -14.04 -8.60 -0.44
CA ILE A 29 -14.81 -7.97 0.63
C ILE A 29 -13.98 -6.86 1.30
N LEU A 30 -12.72 -7.12 1.61
CA LEU A 30 -11.81 -6.12 2.18
C LEU A 30 -11.60 -4.94 1.22
N ASP A 31 -11.49 -5.19 -0.08
CA ASP A 31 -11.36 -4.12 -1.07
C ASP A 31 -12.62 -3.24 -1.16
N SER A 32 -13.80 -3.85 -1.05
CA SER A 32 -15.09 -3.16 -1.03
C SER A 32 -15.28 -2.34 0.26
N ALA A 33 -14.82 -2.87 1.40
CA ALA A 33 -14.89 -2.19 2.70
C ALA A 33 -14.14 -0.84 2.69
N ILE A 34 -13.05 -0.71 1.91
CA ILE A 34 -12.35 0.57 1.74
C ILE A 34 -13.29 1.65 1.22
N ASN A 35 -14.06 1.35 0.17
CA ASN A 35 -14.99 2.32 -0.42
C ASN A 35 -16.12 2.66 0.56
N HIS A 36 -16.59 1.70 1.35
CA HIS A 36 -17.59 1.93 2.38
C HIS A 36 -17.05 2.92 3.44
N ILE A 37 -15.85 2.67 3.97
CA ILE A 37 -15.20 3.53 4.97
C ILE A 37 -14.94 4.93 4.41
N LEU A 38 -14.44 5.05 3.18
CA LEU A 38 -14.22 6.36 2.54
C LEU A 38 -15.51 7.14 2.39
N ASN A 39 -16.60 6.49 1.96
CA ASN A 39 -17.88 7.14 1.77
C ASN A 39 -18.50 7.63 3.08
N ASP A 40 -18.29 6.90 4.17
CA ASP A 40 -18.77 7.26 5.50
C ASP A 40 -17.91 8.36 6.13
N THR A 41 -16.59 8.19 6.15
CA THR A 41 -15.65 9.12 6.81
C THR A 41 -15.55 10.48 6.11
N LEU A 42 -15.60 10.52 4.78
CA LEU A 42 -15.46 11.74 3.98
C LEU A 42 -16.80 12.21 3.41
N ARG A 43 -17.93 11.79 3.98
CA ARG A 43 -19.29 12.02 3.43
C ARG A 43 -19.55 13.46 2.99
N ASN A 44 -19.08 14.42 3.78
CA ASN A 44 -19.27 15.86 3.55
C ASN A 44 -17.96 16.60 3.23
N ASP A 45 -16.86 15.88 3.00
CA ASP A 45 -15.57 16.50 2.71
C ASP A 45 -15.50 16.90 1.22
N PRO A 46 -15.15 18.15 0.88
CA PRO A 46 -15.07 18.61 -0.50
C PRO A 46 -14.01 17.87 -1.32
N ASN A 47 -13.00 17.28 -0.67
CA ASN A 47 -11.92 16.53 -1.32
C ASN A 47 -12.20 15.02 -1.42
N LYS A 48 -13.41 14.54 -1.04
CA LYS A 48 -13.79 13.12 -1.07
C LYS A 48 -13.48 12.45 -2.42
N ASP A 49 -13.87 13.08 -3.52
CA ASP A 49 -13.66 12.50 -4.86
C ASP A 49 -12.17 12.45 -5.21
N ALA A 50 -11.42 13.50 -4.86
CA ALA A 50 -9.96 13.53 -5.05
C ALA A 50 -9.26 12.42 -4.25
N VAL A 51 -9.65 12.20 -2.99
CA VAL A 51 -9.10 11.13 -2.16
C VAL A 51 -9.48 9.76 -2.73
N SER A 52 -10.74 9.57 -3.14
CA SER A 52 -11.22 8.33 -3.75
C SER A 52 -10.45 7.99 -5.04
N ASN A 53 -10.15 9.01 -5.85
CA ASN A 53 -9.33 8.86 -7.06
C ASN A 53 -7.89 8.41 -6.74
N VAL A 54 -7.30 8.91 -5.63
CA VAL A 54 -5.97 8.44 -5.21
C VAL A 54 -6.00 6.96 -4.82
N PHE A 55 -7.04 6.49 -4.14
CA PHE A 55 -7.21 5.06 -3.83
C PHE A 55 -7.38 4.21 -5.09
N ALA A 56 -8.26 4.62 -6.01
CA ALA A 56 -8.48 3.89 -7.25
C ALA A 56 -7.19 3.79 -8.08
N HIS A 57 -6.47 4.91 -8.20
CA HIS A 57 -5.21 4.95 -8.94
C HIS A 57 -4.11 4.12 -8.27
N ALA A 58 -4.03 4.13 -6.93
CA ALA A 58 -3.09 3.28 -6.20
C ALA A 58 -3.38 1.79 -6.41
N LYS A 59 -4.66 1.37 -6.39
CA LYS A 59 -5.06 -0.01 -6.69
C LYS A 59 -4.64 -0.42 -8.10
N GLN A 60 -4.89 0.43 -9.10
CA GLN A 60 -4.52 0.19 -10.50
C GLN A 60 -3.00 0.06 -10.68
N ILE A 61 -2.23 1.02 -10.17
CA ILE A 61 -0.76 1.00 -10.26
C ILE A 61 -0.18 -0.25 -9.59
N THR A 62 -0.70 -0.63 -8.42
CA THR A 62 -0.23 -1.80 -7.69
C THR A 62 -0.57 -3.10 -8.41
N ALA A 63 -1.75 -3.18 -9.03
CA ALA A 63 -2.14 -4.32 -9.85
C ALA A 63 -1.20 -4.50 -11.06
N PHE A 64 -0.82 -3.41 -11.74
CA PHE A 64 0.19 -3.45 -12.80
C PHE A 64 1.56 -3.88 -12.27
N GLY A 65 2.00 -3.33 -11.13
CA GLY A 65 3.24 -3.74 -10.48
C GLY A 65 3.28 -5.22 -10.13
N GLN A 66 2.17 -5.78 -9.64
CA GLN A 66 2.05 -7.21 -9.33
C GLN A 66 2.07 -8.08 -10.59
N MET A 67 1.45 -7.62 -11.68
CA MET A 67 1.51 -8.29 -12.98
C MET A 67 2.94 -8.34 -13.53
N LEU A 68 3.68 -7.22 -13.42
CA LEU A 68 5.10 -7.15 -13.80
C LEU A 68 5.95 -8.10 -12.95
N ASP A 69 5.81 -8.07 -11.62
CA ASP A 69 6.53 -8.97 -10.68
C ASP A 69 6.27 -10.45 -10.98
N ASN A 70 5.04 -10.81 -11.33
CA ASN A 70 4.69 -12.18 -11.70
C ASN A 70 5.36 -12.61 -13.01
N SER A 71 5.41 -11.70 -14.00
CA SER A 71 5.96 -11.95 -15.33
C SER A 71 7.50 -12.06 -15.33
N THR A 72 8.17 -11.36 -14.42
CA THR A 72 9.64 -11.36 -14.32
C THR A 72 10.21 -12.63 -13.70
N ASN A 73 9.40 -13.49 -13.05
CA ASN A 73 9.88 -14.75 -12.45
C ASN A 73 10.42 -15.78 -13.48
N GLY A 74 10.40 -15.48 -14.79
CA GLY A 74 10.90 -16.35 -15.87
C GLY A 74 11.94 -15.75 -16.81
N LEU A 75 12.33 -14.47 -16.64
CA LEU A 75 13.23 -13.77 -17.58
C LEU A 75 14.62 -13.60 -16.96
N LYS A 76 15.65 -14.21 -17.57
CA LYS A 76 17.06 -14.18 -17.13
C LYS A 76 17.90 -13.03 -17.72
N ASP A 77 17.31 -12.17 -18.56
CA ASP A 77 18.10 -11.26 -19.40
C ASP A 77 18.21 -9.82 -18.87
N CYS A 78 19.46 -9.47 -18.52
CA CYS A 78 20.22 -8.21 -18.69
C CYS A 78 19.59 -6.80 -18.59
N THR A 79 18.36 -6.61 -18.11
CA THR A 79 17.86 -5.27 -17.69
C THR A 79 17.33 -5.26 -16.26
N TRP A 80 17.94 -6.08 -15.40
CA TRP A 80 17.53 -6.30 -14.01
C TRP A 80 17.29 -4.99 -13.24
N GLU A 81 18.16 -4.00 -13.37
CA GLU A 81 18.06 -2.75 -12.60
C GLU A 81 16.86 -1.88 -13.01
N ARG A 82 16.62 -1.72 -14.33
CA ARG A 82 15.47 -0.95 -14.84
C ARG A 82 14.15 -1.66 -14.57
N GLN A 83 14.10 -2.96 -14.86
CA GLN A 83 12.92 -3.77 -14.58
C GLN A 83 12.60 -3.82 -13.09
N TYR A 84 13.61 -3.98 -12.23
CA TYR A 84 13.42 -3.96 -10.78
C TYR A 84 12.93 -2.59 -10.30
N THR A 85 13.52 -1.50 -10.78
CA THR A 85 13.10 -0.14 -10.42
C THR A 85 11.65 0.11 -10.82
N ASP A 86 11.24 -0.31 -12.03
CA ASP A 86 9.85 -0.17 -12.49
C ASP A 86 8.89 -1.02 -11.67
N ILE A 87 9.27 -2.26 -11.36
CA ILE A 87 8.48 -3.14 -10.48
C ILE A 87 8.33 -2.46 -9.12
N VAL A 88 9.39 -1.98 -8.50
CA VAL A 88 9.33 -1.39 -7.15
C VAL A 88 8.50 -0.11 -7.15
N ASN A 89 8.65 0.73 -8.15
CA ASN A 89 7.90 1.98 -8.28
C ASN A 89 6.39 1.75 -8.37
N HIS A 90 5.97 0.76 -9.17
CA HIS A 90 4.55 0.46 -9.37
C HIS A 90 3.99 -0.45 -8.28
N LYS A 91 4.74 -1.46 -7.86
CA LYS A 91 4.29 -2.45 -6.89
C LYS A 91 4.28 -1.90 -5.48
N THR A 92 5.22 -1.03 -5.10
CA THR A 92 5.47 -0.72 -3.68
C THR A 92 5.48 0.78 -3.40
N SER A 93 6.27 1.56 -4.14
CA SER A 93 6.50 2.97 -3.82
C SER A 93 5.23 3.83 -3.85
N TYR A 94 4.34 3.59 -4.82
CA TYR A 94 3.13 4.40 -4.97
C TYR A 94 2.18 4.23 -3.78
N TYR A 95 1.73 3.01 -3.49
CA TYR A 95 0.71 2.80 -2.45
C TYR A 95 1.28 2.88 -1.02
N THR A 96 2.55 2.52 -0.83
CA THR A 96 3.18 2.47 0.50
C THR A 96 3.61 3.85 0.97
N CYS A 97 4.18 4.67 0.08
CA CYS A 97 4.80 5.93 0.47
C CYS A 97 4.06 7.14 -0.10
N TYR A 98 3.75 7.15 -1.41
CA TYR A 98 3.22 8.36 -2.04
C TYR A 98 1.71 8.58 -1.82
N ALA A 99 0.89 7.54 -1.95
CA ALA A 99 -0.57 7.65 -1.78
C ALA A 99 -0.96 8.19 -0.39
N PRO A 100 -0.39 7.74 0.75
CA PRO A 100 -0.69 8.31 2.07
C PRO A 100 -0.33 9.79 2.15
N LEU A 101 0.83 10.19 1.63
CA LEU A 101 1.27 11.59 1.59
C LEU A 101 0.33 12.45 0.73
N ARG A 102 -0.07 11.93 -0.44
CA ARG A 102 -0.99 12.62 -1.34
C ARG A 102 -2.38 12.81 -0.72
N ILE A 103 -2.88 11.82 0.00
CA ILE A 103 -4.15 11.90 0.74
C ILE A 103 -4.04 12.93 1.85
N ALA A 104 -2.96 12.90 2.64
CA ALA A 104 -2.73 13.89 3.70
C ALA A 104 -2.67 15.32 3.13
N MET A 105 -2.02 15.53 2.00
CA MET A 105 -1.98 16.82 1.29
C MET A 105 -3.36 17.29 0.81
N LEU A 106 -4.20 16.38 0.31
CA LEU A 106 -5.58 16.69 -0.08
C LEU A 106 -6.39 17.09 1.13
N LEU A 107 -6.32 16.31 2.21
CA LEU A 107 -7.07 16.58 3.42
C LEU A 107 -6.59 17.85 4.13
N ALA A 108 -5.31 18.20 4.03
CA ALA A 108 -4.73 19.43 4.60
C ALA A 108 -4.84 20.65 3.67
N ASP A 109 -5.48 20.51 2.50
CA ASP A 109 -5.60 21.56 1.48
C ASP A 109 -4.24 22.18 1.07
N CYS A 110 -3.17 21.38 1.12
CA CYS A 110 -1.79 21.79 0.84
C CYS A 110 -1.17 20.91 -0.24
N THR A 111 -1.32 21.30 -1.51
CA THR A 111 -0.86 20.51 -2.67
C THR A 111 0.40 21.03 -3.33
N MET A 112 0.97 22.14 -2.84
CA MET A 112 2.09 22.83 -3.49
C MET A 112 3.36 21.98 -3.63
N PHE A 113 3.57 21.02 -2.72
CA PHE A 113 4.77 20.18 -2.67
C PHE A 113 4.57 18.75 -3.21
N ALA A 114 3.46 18.50 -3.92
CA ALA A 114 3.09 17.15 -4.33
C ALA A 114 4.18 16.46 -5.17
N GLU A 115 4.81 17.18 -6.10
CA GLU A 115 5.83 16.60 -6.98
C GLU A 115 7.15 16.34 -6.26
N GLN A 116 7.60 17.26 -5.40
CA GLN A 116 8.79 17.06 -4.57
C GLN A 116 8.60 15.88 -3.62
N CYS A 117 7.44 15.78 -2.97
CA CYS A 117 7.12 14.67 -2.09
C CYS A 117 7.01 13.34 -2.86
N LYS A 118 6.52 13.35 -4.10
CA LYS A 118 6.52 12.16 -4.97
C LYS A 118 7.93 11.64 -5.21
N GLN A 119 8.89 12.51 -5.56
CA GLN A 119 10.28 12.10 -5.79
C GLN A 119 10.92 11.48 -4.55
N ILE A 120 10.68 12.07 -3.37
CA ILE A 120 11.19 11.54 -2.10
C ILE A 120 10.51 10.21 -1.75
N ALA A 121 9.18 10.14 -1.88
CA ALA A 121 8.39 8.95 -1.59
C ALA A 121 8.81 7.75 -2.46
N PHE A 122 9.14 7.99 -3.73
CA PHE A 122 9.60 6.93 -4.63
C PHE A 122 10.98 6.40 -4.23
N LYS A 123 11.91 7.27 -3.82
CA LYS A 123 13.22 6.84 -3.27
C LYS A 123 13.05 6.08 -1.95
N MET A 124 12.15 6.53 -1.07
CA MET A 124 11.82 5.82 0.17
C MET A 124 11.23 4.43 -0.12
N GLY A 125 10.29 4.33 -1.07
CA GLY A 125 9.71 3.06 -1.49
C GLY A 125 10.73 2.10 -2.08
N TYR A 126 11.72 2.63 -2.83
CA TYR A 126 12.84 1.83 -3.33
C TYR A 126 13.66 1.21 -2.19
N LEU A 127 14.05 2.03 -1.20
CA LEU A 127 14.79 1.57 -0.03
C LEU A 127 13.99 0.58 0.80
N PHE A 128 12.70 0.84 1.00
CA PHE A 128 11.78 -0.04 1.72
C PHE A 128 11.71 -1.44 1.06
N GLN A 129 11.51 -1.49 -0.26
CA GLN A 129 11.46 -2.77 -0.98
C GLN A 129 12.81 -3.51 -0.96
N ALA A 130 13.93 -2.78 -1.02
CA ALA A 130 15.27 -3.36 -0.93
C ALA A 130 15.53 -3.96 0.47
N GLN A 131 15.12 -3.26 1.53
CA GLN A 131 15.24 -3.77 2.90
C GLN A 131 14.42 -5.05 3.09
N VAL A 132 13.17 -5.05 2.64
CA VAL A 132 12.29 -6.22 2.76
C VAL A 132 12.86 -7.42 2.01
N LYS A 133 13.42 -7.19 0.81
CA LYS A 133 14.07 -8.26 0.05
C LYS A 133 15.32 -8.79 0.77
N ASN A 134 16.14 -7.91 1.34
CA ASN A 134 17.34 -8.30 2.09
C ASN A 134 16.99 -9.08 3.36
N ASP A 135 16.00 -8.64 4.14
CA ASP A 135 15.56 -9.32 5.35
C ASP A 135 15.00 -10.72 5.03
N PHE A 136 14.27 -10.85 3.91
CA PHE A 136 13.81 -12.13 3.39
C PHE A 136 14.98 -13.06 2.99
N CYS A 137 15.97 -12.55 2.24
CA CYS A 137 17.13 -13.34 1.82
C CYS A 137 18.02 -13.77 3.00
N CYS A 138 18.15 -12.94 4.03
CA CYS A 138 19.01 -13.19 5.18
C CYS A 138 18.35 -14.00 6.30
N GLY A 139 17.08 -14.42 6.15
CA GLY A 139 16.34 -15.18 7.16
C GLY A 139 16.14 -14.43 8.49
N ARG A 140 16.31 -13.10 8.49
CA ARG A 140 16.14 -12.26 9.69
C ARG A 140 14.68 -11.86 9.78
N GLY A 141 13.86 -12.72 10.39
CA GLY A 141 12.43 -12.48 10.67
C GLY A 141 12.13 -11.39 11.72
N TYR A 142 12.93 -10.31 11.78
CA TYR A 142 12.86 -9.30 12.85
C TYR A 142 12.18 -7.99 12.46
N LEU A 143 11.75 -7.83 11.20
CA LEU A 143 10.86 -6.74 10.82
C LEU A 143 9.49 -7.33 10.48
N LEU A 144 8.50 -7.06 11.33
CA LEU A 144 7.08 -7.46 11.25
C LEU A 144 6.37 -7.13 9.92
N ILE A 145 7.08 -6.57 8.96
CA ILE A 145 6.63 -6.11 7.65
C ILE A 145 7.21 -7.00 6.53
N ALA A 146 8.37 -7.66 6.73
CA ALA A 146 9.18 -8.22 5.64
C ALA A 146 8.85 -9.66 5.22
N GLU A 147 8.04 -10.42 5.96
CA GLU A 147 7.71 -11.81 5.58
C GLU A 147 6.66 -11.88 4.45
N SER A 148 7.07 -11.44 3.26
CA SER A 148 6.40 -11.45 1.94
C SER A 148 5.64 -10.18 1.51
N ASP A 149 6.29 -9.04 1.28
CA ASP A 149 5.66 -7.86 0.62
C ASP A 149 5.20 -8.07 -0.85
N ARG A 150 4.61 -9.22 -1.16
CA ARG A 150 3.52 -9.36 -2.12
C ARG A 150 2.21 -9.11 -1.38
N MET A 151 2.02 -7.89 -0.90
CA MET A 151 0.82 -7.50 -0.18
C MET A 151 -0.41 -7.69 -1.07
N ASN A 152 -1.41 -8.39 -0.55
CA ASN A 152 -2.76 -8.27 -1.06
C ASN A 152 -3.17 -6.81 -0.85
N VAL A 153 -3.31 -6.05 -1.94
CA VAL A 153 -3.62 -4.61 -2.00
C VAL A 153 -4.67 -4.22 -0.95
N ALA A 154 -5.70 -5.03 -0.74
CA ALA A 154 -6.79 -4.73 0.20
C ALA A 154 -6.35 -4.52 1.67
N LEU A 155 -5.45 -5.33 2.23
CA LEU A 155 -5.17 -5.32 3.68
C LEU A 155 -4.35 -4.12 4.13
N THR A 156 -3.48 -3.62 3.27
CA THR A 156 -2.58 -2.51 3.61
C THR A 156 -3.22 -1.18 3.33
N HIS A 157 -4.05 -1.10 2.29
CA HIS A 157 -4.88 0.06 2.05
C HIS A 157 -5.83 0.33 3.22
N VAL A 158 -6.42 -0.70 3.84
CA VAL A 158 -7.27 -0.54 5.03
C VAL A 158 -6.47 -0.08 6.26
N ALA A 159 -5.28 -0.65 6.50
CA ALA A 159 -4.45 -0.24 7.64
C ALA A 159 -3.92 1.20 7.50
N VAL A 160 -3.51 1.58 6.29
CA VAL A 160 -3.12 2.96 5.94
C VAL A 160 -4.32 3.89 6.04
N LEU A 161 -5.51 3.48 5.57
CA LEU A 161 -6.75 4.27 5.73
C LEU A 161 -7.02 4.55 7.20
N TYR A 162 -7.00 3.51 8.03
CA TYR A 162 -7.41 3.62 9.41
C TYR A 162 -6.45 4.52 10.19
N VAL A 163 -5.13 4.34 10.01
CA VAL A 163 -4.15 5.18 10.70
C VAL A 163 -4.18 6.63 10.20
N PHE A 164 -4.20 6.86 8.88
CA PHE A 164 -4.14 8.23 8.36
C PHE A 164 -5.47 8.97 8.45
N VAL A 165 -6.60 8.34 8.16
CA VAL A 165 -7.91 8.98 8.28
C VAL A 165 -8.22 9.27 9.75
N THR A 166 -7.91 8.38 10.70
CA THR A 166 -8.12 8.69 12.13
C THR A 166 -7.18 9.81 12.62
N LEU A 167 -5.93 9.87 12.15
CA LEU A 167 -4.99 10.94 12.53
C LEU A 167 -5.34 12.30 11.91
N PHE A 168 -5.85 12.35 10.67
CA PHE A 168 -6.08 13.60 9.94
C PHE A 168 -7.54 14.04 9.83
N ALA A 169 -8.53 13.15 9.96
CA ALA A 169 -9.95 13.53 10.11
C ALA A 169 -10.22 14.24 11.45
N SER A 170 -9.25 14.19 12.37
CA SER A 170 -9.14 15.02 13.56
C SER A 170 -8.88 16.52 13.26
N LYS A 171 -9.38 17.06 12.12
CA LYS A 171 -9.36 18.50 11.81
C LYS A 171 -9.93 19.36 12.95
N SER A 172 -10.80 18.80 13.80
CA SER A 172 -11.36 19.50 14.96
C SER A 172 -10.43 19.62 16.18
N TYR A 173 -9.37 18.81 16.30
CA TYR A 173 -8.52 18.85 17.51
C TYR A 173 -7.20 19.61 17.34
N TYR A 174 -6.68 19.74 16.11
CA TYR A 174 -5.41 20.46 15.88
C TYR A 174 -5.57 21.99 15.81
N LEU A 175 -6.76 22.49 15.48
CA LEU A 175 -7.06 23.94 15.51
C LEU A 175 -7.25 24.49 16.95
N LEU A 176 -7.30 23.62 17.96
CA LEU A 176 -7.37 24.00 19.39
C LEU A 176 -5.99 24.00 20.09
N CYS A 177 -4.91 23.60 19.40
CA CYS A 177 -3.59 23.40 20.00
C CYS A 177 -2.45 24.14 19.28
N LEU A 178 -2.74 25.21 18.54
CA LEU A 178 -1.73 26.18 18.12
C LEU A 178 -1.92 27.46 18.95
N PRO A 179 -0.91 27.87 19.74
CA PRO A 179 -0.99 29.08 20.56
C PRO A 179 -1.02 30.37 19.72
#